data_AF-A0A4Q9MKI7-F1
#
_entry.id   AF-A0A4Q9MKI7-F1
#
_cell.length_a   1.000
_cell.length_b   1.000
_cell.length_c   1.000
_cell.angle_alpha   90.00
_cell.angle_beta   90.00
_cell.angle_gamma   90.00
#
_symmetry.space_group_name_H-M   'P 1'
#
loop_
_entity.id
_entity.type
_entity.pdbx_description
1 polymer ?
#
loop_
_entity_poly.entity_id
_entity_poly.type
_entity_poly.pdbx_seq_one_letter_code
_entity_poly.pdbx_strand_id
1 'polypeptide(L)'
;MSGAAAASMDSKASDKKATKFFLPRPAVDLREALYANGRQPSDSEKWTAYELIVKMEGCESYARKTHSNYCTHIERKRKVGLKDHVAAWLQQVPNPSLADMLLWSRVLQVSPSIVFEIIIEEVPRGVTEFVELQHALSLCNMTPSA
;
A
#
# COMPACT_ATOMS: atom_id res chain seq x y z
N MET A 1 -51.44 -40.15 -24.02
CA MET A 1 -51.37 -38.83 -23.35
C MET A 1 -50.49 -38.97 -22.12
N SER A 2 -49.47 -38.12 -22.03
CA SER A 2 -48.73 -37.74 -20.79
C SER A 2 -47.96 -38.85 -20.08
N GLY A 3 -46.71 -38.71 -19.63
CA GLY A 3 -45.81 -37.58 -19.47
C GLY A 3 -44.53 -38.10 -18.79
N ALA A 4 -43.42 -37.42 -19.04
CA ALA A 4 -42.05 -37.78 -18.67
C ALA A 4 -41.76 -37.79 -17.16
N ALA A 5 -40.69 -38.48 -16.76
CA ALA A 5 -39.63 -37.90 -15.93
C ALA A 5 -38.40 -38.82 -15.93
N ALA A 6 -37.41 -38.46 -16.75
CA ALA A 6 -36.05 -38.96 -16.59
C ALA A 6 -35.51 -38.48 -15.24
N ALA A 7 -35.07 -39.40 -14.38
CA ALA A 7 -34.40 -39.09 -13.14
C ALA A 7 -33.03 -38.45 -13.47
N SER A 8 -33.03 -37.12 -13.46
CA SER A 8 -31.87 -36.26 -13.62
C SER A 8 -30.83 -36.56 -12.54
N MET A 9 -29.60 -36.77 -13.00
CA MET A 9 -28.39 -36.84 -12.18
C MET A 9 -28.19 -35.50 -11.46
N ASP A 10 -28.65 -35.39 -10.22
CA ASP A 10 -28.19 -34.32 -9.34
C ASP A 10 -26.78 -34.67 -8.85
N SER A 11 -25.83 -34.28 -9.69
CA SER A 11 -24.42 -34.15 -9.35
C SER A 11 -24.35 -33.19 -8.18
N LYS A 12 -24.11 -33.71 -6.97
CA LYS A 12 -23.74 -32.91 -5.80
C LYS A 12 -22.50 -32.12 -6.17
N ALA A 13 -22.70 -30.86 -6.58
CA ALA A 13 -21.67 -29.85 -6.57
C ALA A 13 -21.23 -29.75 -5.11
N SER A 14 -20.14 -30.45 -4.79
CA SER A 14 -19.47 -30.24 -3.52
C SER A 14 -19.03 -28.79 -3.53
N ASP A 15 -19.70 -27.95 -2.75
CA ASP A 15 -19.20 -26.63 -2.38
C ASP A 15 -17.83 -26.85 -1.73
N LYS A 16 -16.79 -26.81 -2.56
CA LYS A 16 -15.41 -26.67 -2.12
C LYS A 16 -15.31 -25.26 -1.55
N LYS A 17 -15.77 -25.08 -0.30
CA LYS A 17 -15.39 -23.94 0.52
C LYS A 17 -13.88 -23.88 0.42
N ALA A 18 -13.36 -22.85 -0.25
CA ALA A 18 -11.94 -22.66 -0.43
C ALA A 18 -11.30 -22.70 0.95
N THR A 19 -10.60 -23.80 1.26
CA THR A 19 -9.90 -23.96 2.52
C THR A 19 -8.93 -22.81 2.58
N LYS A 20 -9.12 -21.91 3.56
CA LYS A 20 -8.29 -20.72 3.69
C LYS A 20 -6.87 -21.21 3.91
N PHE A 21 -6.01 -21.04 2.91
CA PHE A 21 -4.61 -21.44 3.00
C PHE A 21 -3.94 -20.61 4.11
N PHE A 22 -3.42 -21.29 5.12
CA PHE A 22 -2.66 -20.67 6.20
C PHE A 22 -1.19 -20.87 5.95
N LEU A 23 -0.45 -19.76 6.02
CA LEU A 23 0.99 -19.82 5.86
C LEU A 23 1.62 -20.34 7.16
N PRO A 24 2.53 -21.33 7.11
CA PRO A 24 3.31 -21.75 8.26
C PRO A 24 4.01 -20.58 8.94
N ARG A 25 4.15 -20.64 10.27
CA ARG A 25 4.76 -19.55 11.06
C ARG A 25 6.15 -19.13 10.54
N PRO A 26 7.07 -20.05 10.19
CA PRO A 26 8.39 -19.66 9.66
C PRO A 26 8.31 -18.82 8.38
N ALA A 27 7.34 -19.12 7.50
CA ALA A 27 7.12 -18.36 6.28
C ALA A 27 6.50 -16.98 6.56
N VAL A 28 5.70 -16.85 7.62
CA VAL A 28 5.18 -15.56 8.09
C VAL A 28 6.32 -14.71 8.61
N ASP A 29 7.18 -15.27 9.47
CA ASP A 29 8.32 -14.57 10.04
C ASP A 29 9.27 -14.06 8.93
N LEU A 30 9.48 -14.83 7.86
CA LEU A 30 10.29 -14.41 6.72
C LEU A 30 9.68 -13.20 5.99
N ARG A 31 8.37 -13.18 5.81
CA ARG A 31 7.67 -12.03 5.21
C ARG A 31 7.66 -10.80 6.11
N GLU A 32 7.58 -10.98 7.41
CA GLU A 32 7.62 -9.88 8.39
C GLU A 32 9.04 -9.30 8.44
N ALA A 33 10.07 -10.16 8.45
CA ALA A 33 11.48 -9.78 8.43
C ALA A 33 11.86 -8.96 7.19
N LEU A 34 11.25 -9.23 6.04
CA LEU A 34 11.47 -8.49 4.79
C LEU A 34 11.24 -6.97 4.95
N TYR A 35 10.30 -6.61 5.82
CA TYR A 35 9.91 -5.23 6.06
C TYR A 35 10.35 -4.73 7.45
N ALA A 36 11.06 -5.53 8.24
CA ALA A 36 11.47 -5.16 9.59
C ALA A 36 12.36 -3.90 9.61
N ASN A 37 12.37 -3.20 10.75
CA ASN A 37 13.19 -2.01 10.98
C ASN A 37 12.99 -0.88 9.94
N GLY A 38 11.75 -0.71 9.45
CA GLY A 38 11.44 0.37 8.52
C GLY A 38 11.99 0.21 7.10
N ARG A 39 12.55 -0.96 6.78
CA ARG A 39 13.12 -1.22 5.45
C ARG A 39 12.04 -1.17 4.37
N GLN A 40 12.46 -0.66 3.21
CA GLN A 40 11.70 -0.71 1.97
C GLN A 40 12.42 -1.67 1.01
N PRO A 41 11.97 -2.94 0.92
CA PRO A 41 12.65 -3.96 0.14
C PRO A 41 12.54 -3.68 -1.36
N SER A 42 13.59 -4.00 -2.12
CA SER A 42 13.56 -3.97 -3.58
C SER A 42 12.67 -5.08 -4.16
N ASP A 43 12.31 -4.96 -5.44
CA ASP A 43 11.55 -6.02 -6.12
C ASP A 43 12.33 -7.35 -6.20
N SER A 44 13.67 -7.29 -6.28
CA SER A 44 14.51 -8.49 -6.21
C SER A 44 14.47 -9.13 -4.83
N GLU A 45 14.52 -8.34 -3.75
CA GLU A 45 14.41 -8.85 -2.37
C GLU A 45 13.04 -9.49 -2.11
N LYS A 46 11.95 -8.85 -2.58
CA LYS A 46 10.60 -9.42 -2.53
C LYS A 46 10.53 -10.75 -3.31
N TRP A 47 11.14 -10.79 -4.49
CA TRP A 47 11.18 -12.01 -5.30
C TRP A 47 11.94 -13.14 -4.61
N THR A 48 13.13 -12.86 -4.07
CA THR A 48 13.92 -13.84 -3.31
C THR A 48 13.15 -14.35 -2.10
N ALA A 49 12.46 -13.48 -1.35
CA ALA A 49 11.64 -13.90 -0.22
C ALA A 49 10.51 -14.86 -0.64
N TYR A 50 9.85 -14.59 -1.77
CA TYR A 50 8.86 -15.51 -2.35
C TYR A 50 9.45 -16.88 -2.70
N GLU A 51 10.60 -16.91 -3.38
CA GLU A 51 11.28 -18.15 -3.76
C GLU A 51 11.70 -18.98 -2.54
N LEU A 52 12.12 -18.31 -1.45
CA LEU A 52 12.44 -18.98 -0.19
C LEU A 52 11.18 -19.60 0.43
N ILE A 53 10.06 -18.86 0.47
CA ILE A 53 8.81 -19.34 1.08
C ILE A 53 8.26 -20.56 0.35
N VAL A 54 8.23 -20.55 -0.98
CA VAL A 54 7.70 -21.69 -1.76
C VAL A 54 8.49 -22.99 -1.53
N LYS A 55 9.76 -22.89 -1.12
CA LYS A 55 10.61 -24.04 -0.79
C LYS A 55 10.42 -24.55 0.64
N MET A 56 9.65 -23.84 1.48
CA MET A 56 9.39 -24.26 2.86
C MET A 56 8.31 -25.34 2.90
N GLU A 57 8.44 -26.27 3.83
CA GLU A 57 7.44 -27.31 4.09
C GLU A 57 6.07 -26.70 4.43
N GLY A 58 5.01 -27.17 3.77
CA GLY A 58 3.64 -26.67 3.97
C GLY A 58 3.31 -25.37 3.22
N CYS A 59 4.19 -24.93 2.29
CA CYS A 59 3.98 -23.75 1.46
C CYS A 59 3.72 -24.06 -0.03
N GLU A 60 3.38 -25.30 -0.38
CA GLU A 60 3.30 -25.77 -1.77
C GLU A 60 2.22 -25.03 -2.58
N SER A 61 1.14 -24.62 -1.93
CA SER A 61 0.06 -23.82 -2.53
C SER A 61 0.28 -22.30 -2.44
N TYR A 62 1.46 -21.85 -2.01
CA TYR A 62 1.72 -20.43 -1.86
C TYR A 62 1.97 -19.74 -3.20
N ALA A 63 0.96 -18.99 -3.65
CA ALA A 63 1.01 -18.33 -4.96
C ALA A 63 1.78 -16.99 -4.95
N ARG A 64 2.50 -16.72 -6.06
CA ARG A 64 3.15 -15.42 -6.34
C ARG A 64 2.22 -14.22 -6.14
N LYS A 65 0.98 -14.32 -6.63
CA LYS A 65 -0.03 -13.25 -6.48
C LYS A 65 -0.31 -12.94 -5.00
N THR A 66 -0.35 -13.96 -4.15
CA THR A 66 -0.54 -13.80 -2.71
C THR A 66 0.65 -13.08 -2.07
N HIS A 67 1.87 -13.33 -2.53
CA HIS A 67 3.06 -12.59 -2.08
C HIS A 67 3.05 -11.13 -2.50
N SER A 68 2.76 -10.87 -3.77
CA SER A 68 2.67 -9.51 -4.30
C SER A 68 1.59 -8.70 -3.57
N ASN A 69 0.40 -9.28 -3.38
CA ASN A 69 -0.68 -8.64 -2.63
C ASN A 69 -0.29 -8.31 -1.19
N TYR A 70 0.44 -9.22 -0.52
CA TYR A 70 0.96 -8.97 0.82
C TYR A 70 1.92 -7.76 0.83
N CYS A 71 2.89 -7.73 -0.08
CA CYS A 71 3.86 -6.64 -0.19
C CYS A 71 3.14 -5.29 -0.40
N THR A 72 2.27 -5.22 -1.42
CA THR A 72 1.49 -4.02 -1.72
C THR A 72 0.62 -3.58 -0.54
N HIS A 73 0.03 -4.53 0.20
CA HIS A 73 -0.78 -4.21 1.38
C HIS A 73 0.04 -3.58 2.50
N ILE A 74 1.21 -4.15 2.83
CA ILE A 74 2.10 -3.63 3.87
C ILE A 74 2.62 -2.24 3.49
N GLU A 75 3.07 -2.06 2.25
CA GLU A 75 3.57 -0.77 1.74
C GLU A 75 2.49 0.31 1.82
N ARG A 76 1.27 0.00 1.37
CA ARG A 76 0.13 0.93 1.48
C ARG A 76 -0.21 1.24 2.94
N LYS A 77 -0.29 0.23 3.79
CA LYS A 77 -0.63 0.41 5.22
C LYS A 77 0.37 1.32 5.92
N ARG A 78 1.66 1.19 5.60
CA ARG A 78 2.71 2.06 6.14
C ARG A 78 2.53 3.50 5.70
N LYS A 79 2.36 3.75 4.40
CA LYS A 79 2.15 5.12 3.88
C LYS A 79 0.96 5.80 4.53
N VAL A 80 -0.18 5.11 4.60
CA VAL A 80 -1.42 5.67 5.16
C VAL A 80 -1.23 6.08 6.63
N GLY A 81 -0.52 5.29 7.44
CA GLY A 81 -0.27 5.63 8.85
C GLY A 81 0.68 6.82 9.06
N LEU A 82 1.47 7.18 8.05
CA LEU A 82 2.49 8.24 8.14
C LEU A 82 2.06 9.55 7.49
N LYS A 83 1.02 9.51 6.65
CA LYS A 83 0.55 10.64 5.86
C LYS A 83 0.24 11.88 6.71
N ASP A 84 -0.51 11.72 7.78
CA ASP A 84 -0.94 12.85 8.63
C ASP A 84 0.25 13.54 9.31
N HIS A 85 1.27 12.77 9.69
CA HIS A 85 2.49 13.31 10.31
C HIS A 85 3.29 14.16 9.31
N VAL A 86 3.50 13.62 8.10
CA VAL A 86 4.24 14.33 7.04
C VAL A 86 3.46 15.56 6.58
N ALA A 87 2.13 15.47 6.46
CA ALA A 87 1.28 16.62 6.12
C ALA A 87 1.39 17.75 7.17
N ALA A 88 1.37 17.41 8.47
CA ALA A 88 1.56 18.39 9.54
C ALA A 88 2.94 19.05 9.51
N TRP A 89 4.00 18.32 9.17
CA TRP A 89 5.33 18.91 8.99
C TRP A 89 5.43 19.79 7.74
N LEU A 90 4.77 19.42 6.65
CA LEU A 90 4.71 20.24 5.44
C LEU A 90 4.00 21.58 5.65
N GLN A 91 3.06 21.68 6.60
CA GLN A 91 2.47 22.97 6.98
C GLN A 91 3.50 23.94 7.59
N GLN A 92 4.53 23.41 8.26
CA GLN A 92 5.59 24.21 8.89
C GLN A 92 6.79 24.41 7.95
N VAL A 93 7.10 23.40 7.13
CA VAL A 93 8.19 23.39 6.16
C VAL A 93 7.64 22.98 4.79
N PRO A 94 7.04 23.92 4.02
CA PRO A 94 6.37 23.59 2.76
C PRO A 94 7.31 23.11 1.64
N ASN A 95 8.60 23.43 1.75
CA ASN A 95 9.64 23.02 0.81
C ASN A 95 10.81 22.37 1.56
N PRO A 96 10.65 21.11 2.02
CA PRO A 96 11.65 20.45 2.83
C PRO A 96 12.92 20.16 2.03
N SER A 97 14.07 20.40 2.63
CA SER A 97 15.36 20.00 2.08
C SER A 97 15.57 18.49 2.19
N LEU A 98 16.61 17.97 1.53
CA LEU A 98 17.04 16.57 1.72
C LEU A 98 17.38 16.28 3.20
N ALA A 99 17.94 17.24 3.92
CA ALA A 99 18.26 17.07 5.34
C ALA A 99 17.00 16.88 6.19
N ASP A 100 15.95 17.66 5.90
CA ASP A 100 14.65 17.55 6.58
C ASP A 100 14.01 16.19 6.30
N MET A 101 14.01 15.75 5.04
CA MET A 101 13.49 14.45 4.65
C MET A 101 14.22 13.29 5.34
N LEU A 102 15.56 13.36 5.45
CA LEU A 102 16.34 12.36 6.17
C LEU A 102 16.03 12.36 7.66
N LEU A 103 15.86 13.53 8.27
CA LEU A 103 15.45 13.68 9.68
C LEU A 103 14.07 13.05 9.90
N TRP A 104 13.09 13.37 9.06
CA TRP A 104 11.74 12.81 9.14
C TRP A 104 11.76 11.29 9.00
N SER A 105 12.59 10.74 8.09
CA SER A 105 12.72 9.28 7.94
C SER A 105 13.26 8.62 9.21
N ARG A 106 14.20 9.26 9.91
CA ARG A 106 14.74 8.78 11.19
C ARG A 106 13.68 8.83 12.29
N VAL A 107 12.93 9.93 12.38
CA VAL A 107 11.85 10.08 13.37
C VAL A 107 10.76 9.04 13.16
N LEU A 108 10.34 8.83 11.91
CA LEU A 108 9.31 7.87 11.56
C LEU A 108 9.83 6.41 11.48
N GLN A 109 11.14 6.20 11.65
CA GLN A 109 11.81 4.91 11.51
C GLN A 109 11.44 4.19 10.21
N VAL A 110 11.53 4.89 9.08
CA VAL A 110 11.27 4.36 7.74
C VAL A 110 12.38 4.74 6.77
N SER A 111 12.45 4.03 5.64
CA SER A 111 13.31 4.43 4.53
C SER A 111 13.00 5.87 4.06
N PRO A 112 14.02 6.69 3.73
CA PRO A 112 13.81 8.01 3.13
C PRO A 112 12.91 8.00 1.88
N SER A 113 12.93 6.91 1.11
CA SER A 113 12.08 6.76 -0.07
C SER A 113 10.58 6.84 0.26
N ILE A 114 10.17 6.31 1.42
CA ILE A 114 8.76 6.35 1.84
C ILE A 114 8.35 7.79 2.16
N VAL A 115 9.21 8.55 2.85
CA VAL A 115 8.96 9.96 3.18
C VAL A 115 8.86 10.79 1.89
N PHE A 116 9.76 10.55 0.94
CA PHE A 116 9.75 11.23 -0.35
C PHE A 116 8.46 10.97 -1.15
N GLU A 117 8.01 9.71 -1.21
CA GLU A 117 6.75 9.35 -1.88
C GLU A 117 5.54 10.04 -1.24
N ILE A 118 5.48 10.12 0.09
CA ILE A 118 4.39 10.83 0.79
C ILE A 118 4.44 12.34 0.48
N ILE A 119 5.62 12.96 0.50
CA ILE A 119 5.77 14.39 0.17
C ILE A 119 5.27 14.65 -1.26
N ILE A 120 5.65 13.82 -2.24
CA ILE A 120 5.18 13.96 -3.63
C ILE A 120 3.65 13.81 -3.73
N GLU A 121 3.03 12.94 -2.92
CA GLU A 121 1.57 12.78 -2.92
C GLU A 121 0.85 13.98 -2.25
N GLU A 122 1.46 14.63 -1.25
CA GLU A 122 0.85 15.73 -0.49
C GLU A 122 1.13 17.12 -1.07
N VAL A 123 2.30 17.36 -1.67
CA VAL A 123 2.69 18.66 -2.25
C VAL A 123 1.73 19.16 -3.33
N PRO A 124 1.20 18.34 -4.25
CA PRO A 124 0.22 18.78 -5.24
C PRO A 124 -1.05 19.34 -4.59
N ARG A 125 -1.50 18.83 -3.43
CA ARG A 125 -2.64 19.42 -2.73
C ARG A 125 -2.32 20.85 -2.26
N GLY A 126 -1.15 21.05 -1.66
CA GLY A 126 -0.72 22.38 -1.21
C GLY A 126 -0.49 23.36 -2.36
N VAL A 127 0.08 22.92 -3.49
CA VAL A 127 0.32 23.77 -4.66
C VAL A 127 -0.98 24.07 -5.40
N THR A 128 -1.86 23.08 -5.59
CA THR A 128 -3.16 23.27 -6.23
C THR A 128 -4.06 24.16 -5.38
N GLU A 129 -4.18 23.93 -4.08
CA GLU A 129 -4.96 24.78 -3.17
C GLU A 129 -4.39 26.21 -3.09
N PHE A 130 -3.06 26.37 -3.12
CA PHE A 130 -2.43 27.70 -3.16
C PHE A 130 -2.71 28.43 -4.48
N VAL A 131 -2.62 27.75 -5.62
CA VAL A 131 -2.92 28.33 -6.94
C VAL A 131 -4.42 28.66 -7.05
N GLU A 132 -5.29 27.78 -6.57
CA GLU A 132 -6.75 28.00 -6.52
C GLU A 132 -7.09 29.18 -5.61
N LEU A 133 -6.45 29.30 -4.44
CA LEU A 133 -6.63 30.43 -3.53
C LEU A 133 -6.12 31.74 -4.14
N GLN A 134 -4.94 31.75 -4.77
CA GLN A 134 -4.43 32.92 -5.47
C GLN A 134 -5.35 33.34 -6.62
N HIS A 135 -5.87 32.37 -7.38
CA HIS A 135 -6.84 32.61 -8.44
C HIS A 135 -8.15 33.18 -7.90
N ALA A 136 -8.69 32.61 -6.81
CA ALA A 136 -9.90 33.12 -6.15
C ALA A 136 -9.71 34.54 -5.60
N LEU A 137 -8.59 34.83 -4.94
CA LEU A 137 -8.24 36.16 -4.46
C LEU A 137 -8.08 37.17 -5.61
N SER A 138 -7.48 36.74 -6.73
CA SER A 138 -7.39 37.57 -7.95
C SER A 138 -8.76 37.90 -8.53
N LEU A 139 -9.71 36.98 -8.49
CA LEU A 139 -11.09 37.22 -8.93
C LEU A 139 -11.85 38.14 -7.97
N CYS A 140 -11.62 38.03 -6.66
CA CYS A 140 -12.22 38.91 -5.65
C CYS A 140 -11.67 40.34 -5.69
N ASN A 141 -10.39 40.52 -6.01
CA ASN A 141 -9.76 41.84 -6.18
C ASN A 141 -10.15 42.55 -7.49
N MET A 142 -10.91 41.88 -8.37
CA MET A 142 -11.48 42.44 -9.60
C MET A 142 -12.90 42.98 -9.36
N THR A 143 -13.21 43.55 -8.20
CA THR A 143 -14.42 44.37 -8.04
C THR A 143 -14.27 45.62 -8.91
N PRO A 144 -15.17 45.90 -9.88
CA PRO A 144 -15.10 47.14 -10.63
C PRO A 144 -15.38 48.28 -9.65
N SER A 145 -14.47 49.26 -9.60
CA SER A 145 -14.78 50.55 -8.99
C SER A 145 -16.01 51.10 -9.72
N ALA A 146 -17.11 51.26 -9.00
CA ALA A 146 -18.26 52.03 -9.46
C ALA A 146 -17.86 53.51 -9.66
#